data_AF-A0A7X8BYH0-F1
#
_entry.id   AF-A0A7X8BYH0-F1
#
_cell.length_a   1.000
_cell.length_b   1.000
_cell.length_c   1.000
_cell.angle_alpha   90.00
_cell.angle_beta   90.00
_cell.angle_gamma   90.00
#
_symmetry.space_group_name_H-M   'P 1'
#
loop_
_entity.id
_entity.type
_entity.pdbx_description
1 polymer ?
#
loop_
_entity_poly.entity_id
_entity_poly.type
_entity_poly.pdbx_seq_one_letter_code
_entity_poly.pdbx_strand_id
1 'polypeptide(L)'
;MKKFTYSILISILILSFSKSNAQDNSKQLQLVKNRNITENLEEIIPKGISSKIDIFFNSIVKKEYKQAFEKLFSNSPIMQKDLEQKNILEQLKRSIELYGEVKDYEIASYAVVGKSYHRIYVIGLQEKYPTRWEFTFYNSPTLGLIISNFRFDDMTEAMFD
;
A
#
# COMPACT_ATOMS: atom_id res chain seq x y z
N MET A 1 38.64 -49.27 -42.09
CA MET A 1 39.03 -47.90 -42.50
C MET A 1 38.15 -46.90 -41.77
N LYS A 2 38.75 -45.84 -41.21
CA LYS A 2 38.09 -44.75 -40.47
C LYS A 2 37.08 -43.98 -41.35
N LYS A 3 35.97 -43.52 -40.76
CA LYS A 3 35.59 -42.09 -40.51
C LYS A 3 34.07 -41.97 -40.27
N PHE A 4 33.65 -41.46 -39.10
CA PHE A 4 33.02 -40.11 -38.89
C PHE A 4 31.68 -39.96 -39.63
N THR A 5 30.56 -39.45 -39.13
CA THR A 5 30.05 -38.86 -37.87
C THR A 5 28.58 -38.52 -38.17
N TYR A 6 27.74 -38.34 -37.15
CA TYR A 6 26.59 -37.42 -37.00
C TYR A 6 25.52 -38.14 -36.17
N SER A 7 25.43 -37.91 -34.86
CA SER A 7 24.97 -36.71 -34.15
C SER A 7 23.46 -36.77 -33.87
N ILE A 8 23.16 -36.73 -32.57
CA ILE A 8 21.98 -36.19 -31.90
C ILE A 8 20.79 -37.14 -31.64
N LEU A 9 20.74 -37.53 -30.36
CA LEU A 9 19.56 -37.82 -29.54
C LEU A 9 18.39 -36.85 -29.78
N ILE A 10 17.18 -37.37 -29.92
CA ILE A 10 16.00 -36.76 -29.28
C ILE A 10 15.17 -37.89 -28.67
N SER A 11 15.36 -38.12 -27.37
CA SER A 11 14.44 -38.85 -26.52
C SER A 11 13.25 -37.95 -26.25
N ILE A 12 12.08 -38.27 -26.82
CA ILE A 12 10.83 -37.60 -26.50
C ILE A 12 10.36 -38.15 -25.16
N LEU A 13 10.82 -37.52 -24.08
CA LEU A 13 10.28 -37.70 -22.74
C LEU A 13 8.95 -36.95 -22.70
N ILE A 14 7.85 -37.67 -22.89
CA ILE A 14 6.49 -37.16 -22.68
C ILE A 14 6.35 -36.92 -21.18
N LEU A 15 6.67 -35.71 -20.72
CA LEU A 15 6.36 -35.25 -19.38
C LEU A 15 4.85 -35.02 -19.32
N SER A 16 4.21 -35.91 -18.58
CA SER A 16 2.84 -35.79 -18.08
C SER A 16 2.60 -34.37 -17.57
N PHE A 17 1.76 -33.61 -18.27
CA PHE A 17 1.14 -32.41 -17.74
C PHE A 17 0.19 -32.85 -16.63
N SER A 18 0.71 -32.93 -15.41
CA SER A 18 -0.11 -32.80 -14.21
C SER A 18 -0.75 -31.43 -14.27
N LYS A 19 -2.02 -31.36 -14.65
CA LYS A 19 -2.88 -30.21 -14.34
C LYS A 19 -2.99 -30.16 -12.82
N SER A 20 -2.05 -29.50 -12.17
CA SER A 20 -2.27 -29.01 -10.82
C SER A 20 -3.38 -27.99 -10.92
N ASN A 21 -4.59 -28.41 -10.55
CA ASN A 21 -5.62 -27.50 -10.09
C ASN A 21 -5.04 -26.80 -8.86
N ALA A 22 -4.31 -25.71 -9.10
CA ALA A 22 -4.13 -24.69 -8.08
C ALA A 22 -5.55 -24.20 -7.81
N GLN A 23 -6.12 -24.75 -6.74
CA GLN A 23 -7.39 -24.36 -6.19
C GLN A 23 -7.27 -22.88 -5.90
N ASP A 24 -7.79 -22.10 -6.83
CA ASP A 24 -7.97 -20.66 -6.74
C ASP A 24 -8.83 -20.45 -5.51
N ASN A 25 -8.18 -20.26 -4.36
CA ASN A 25 -8.80 -19.82 -3.13
C ASN A 25 -9.14 -18.33 -3.25
N SER A 26 -9.75 -17.94 -4.37
CA SER A 26 -10.64 -16.81 -4.50
C SER A 26 -11.95 -17.10 -3.75
N LYS A 27 -11.83 -17.60 -2.50
CA LYS A 27 -12.76 -17.20 -1.45
C LYS A 27 -12.51 -15.72 -1.22
N GLN A 28 -13.19 -14.95 -2.05
CA GLN A 28 -13.57 -13.57 -1.85
C GLN A 28 -13.51 -13.20 -0.36
N LEU A 29 -12.35 -12.71 0.09
CA LEU A 29 -12.35 -11.49 0.86
C LEU A 29 -13.08 -10.52 -0.05
N GLN A 30 -14.33 -10.24 0.30
CA GLN A 30 -15.16 -9.28 -0.40
C GLN A 30 -14.43 -7.94 -0.33
N LEU A 31 -13.51 -7.72 -1.27
CA LEU A 31 -13.24 -6.40 -1.79
C LEU A 31 -14.62 -5.86 -2.10
N VAL A 32 -14.99 -4.82 -1.37
CA VAL A 32 -16.24 -4.09 -1.50
C VAL A 32 -16.27 -3.58 -2.94
N LYS A 33 -16.73 -4.45 -3.84
CA LYS A 33 -16.79 -4.20 -5.26
C LYS A 33 -17.93 -3.22 -5.47
N ASN A 34 -17.56 -2.01 -5.88
CA ASN A 34 -18.41 -0.99 -6.47
C ASN A 34 -19.82 -0.88 -5.87
N ARG A 35 -19.92 -0.17 -4.75
CA ARG A 35 -21.17 0.44 -4.31
C ARG A 35 -20.94 1.92 -4.10
N ASN A 36 -21.03 2.75 -5.15
CA ASN A 36 -21.19 4.22 -5.06
C ASN A 36 -20.64 4.82 -3.75
N ILE A 37 -19.32 4.64 -3.52
CA ILE A 37 -18.72 4.74 -2.18
C ILE A 37 -18.55 6.19 -1.75
N THR A 38 -18.69 7.14 -2.68
CA THR A 38 -18.31 8.54 -2.49
C THR A 38 -19.12 9.27 -1.43
N GLU A 39 -20.35 8.85 -1.10
CA GLU A 39 -21.23 9.70 -0.30
C GLU A 39 -21.08 9.59 1.22
N ASN A 40 -20.32 8.64 1.80
CA ASN A 40 -20.12 8.60 3.27
C ASN A 40 -18.95 7.73 3.78
N LEU A 41 -17.79 7.76 3.10
CA LEU A 41 -16.58 7.06 3.60
C LEU A 41 -16.18 7.51 5.01
N GLU A 42 -16.34 8.79 5.31
CA GLU A 42 -15.97 9.36 6.60
C GLU A 42 -16.81 8.80 7.77
N GLU A 43 -18.05 8.38 7.53
CA GLU A 43 -18.92 7.81 8.56
C GLU A 43 -18.48 6.40 8.99
N ILE A 44 -17.93 5.62 8.05
CA ILE A 44 -17.56 4.21 8.30
C ILE A 44 -16.12 4.05 8.79
N ILE A 45 -15.27 5.06 8.59
CA ILE A 45 -13.88 5.03 9.05
C ILE A 45 -13.87 5.32 10.56
N PRO A 46 -13.23 4.46 11.38
CA PRO A 46 -13.06 4.74 12.80
C PRO A 46 -12.38 6.09 13.02
N LYS A 47 -12.93 6.92 13.92
CA LYS A 47 -12.43 8.28 14.17
C LYS A 47 -10.92 8.35 14.44
N GLY A 48 -10.36 7.37 15.14
CA GLY A 48 -8.91 7.31 15.41
C GLY A 48 -8.07 7.13 14.15
N ILE A 49 -8.59 6.46 13.12
CA ILE A 49 -7.95 6.31 11.81
C ILE A 49 -8.08 7.60 11.02
N SER A 50 -9.29 8.14 10.84
CA SER A 50 -9.49 9.38 10.07
C SER A 50 -8.68 10.53 10.66
N SER A 51 -8.75 10.74 11.98
CA SER A 51 -7.96 11.78 12.64
C SER A 51 -6.45 11.64 12.42
N LYS A 52 -5.90 10.41 12.35
CA LYS A 52 -4.47 10.20 12.06
C LYS A 52 -4.11 10.60 10.62
N ILE A 53 -4.99 10.31 9.66
CA ILE A 53 -4.83 10.69 8.26
C ILE A 53 -4.91 12.21 8.13
N ASP A 54 -5.92 12.84 8.71
CA ASP A 54 -6.11 14.29 8.67
C ASP A 54 -4.90 15.03 9.27
N ILE A 55 -4.44 14.60 10.45
CA ILE A 55 -3.27 15.19 11.10
C ILE A 55 -2.02 15.04 10.22
N PHE A 56 -1.83 13.87 9.61
CA PHE A 56 -0.68 13.62 8.75
C PHE A 56 -0.66 14.54 7.54
N PHE A 57 -1.73 14.58 6.74
CA PHE A 57 -1.79 15.42 5.55
C PHE A 57 -1.76 16.91 5.89
N ASN A 58 -2.45 17.34 6.95
CA ASN A 58 -2.37 18.74 7.40
C ASN A 58 -0.94 19.17 7.78
N SER A 59 -0.15 18.29 8.39
CA SER A 59 1.26 18.58 8.68
C SER A 59 2.14 18.53 7.43
N ILE A 60 1.88 17.63 6.48
CA ILE A 60 2.62 17.59 5.20
C ILE A 60 2.37 18.84 4.37
N VAL A 61 1.12 19.33 4.26
CA VAL A 61 0.78 20.59 3.58
C VAL A 61 1.53 21.78 4.19
N LYS A 62 1.77 21.74 5.51
CA LYS A 62 2.58 22.74 6.25
C LYS A 62 4.09 22.51 6.16
N LYS A 63 4.54 21.51 5.39
CA LYS A 63 5.94 21.09 5.25
C LYS A 63 6.59 20.57 6.54
N GLU A 64 5.78 20.13 7.50
CA GLU A 64 6.19 19.59 8.79
C GLU A 64 6.48 18.07 8.69
N TYR A 65 7.23 17.62 7.67
CA TYR A 65 7.35 16.20 7.29
C TYR A 65 7.79 15.28 8.42
N LYS A 66 8.83 15.67 9.17
CA LYS A 66 9.35 14.88 10.30
C LYS A 66 8.28 14.73 11.39
N GLN A 67 7.58 15.81 11.70
CA GLN A 67 6.53 15.80 12.71
C GLN A 67 5.31 14.99 12.24
N ALA A 68 4.94 15.11 10.96
CA ALA A 68 3.88 14.30 10.35
C ALA A 68 4.18 12.80 10.49
N PHE A 69 5.41 12.41 10.16
CA PHE A 69 5.90 11.04 10.31
C PHE A 69 5.83 10.57 11.77
N GLU A 70 6.41 11.31 12.71
CA GLU A 70 6.43 10.95 14.14
C GLU A 70 5.01 10.79 14.71
N LYS A 71 4.07 11.67 14.33
CA LYS A 71 2.66 11.59 14.75
C LYS A 71 1.94 10.39 14.14
N LEU A 72 2.12 10.15 12.82
CA LEU A 72 1.50 9.04 12.11
C LEU A 72 1.90 7.69 12.72
N PHE A 73 3.22 7.49 12.86
CA PHE A 73 3.82 6.24 13.33
C PHE A 73 3.96 6.14 14.85
N SER A 74 3.41 7.10 15.62
CA SER A 74 3.36 7.00 17.08
C SER A 74 2.95 5.60 17.55
N ASN A 75 3.71 5.06 18.52
CA ASN A 75 3.55 3.72 19.10
C ASN A 75 3.75 2.54 18.13
N SER A 76 4.06 2.79 16.85
CA SER A 76 4.32 1.75 15.86
C SER A 76 5.75 1.23 16.01
N PRO A 77 6.00 -0.09 15.83
CA PRO A 77 7.35 -0.67 15.99
C PRO A 77 8.45 -0.02 15.14
N ILE A 78 8.09 0.61 14.01
CA ILE A 78 9.04 1.33 13.15
C ILE A 78 9.75 2.48 13.86
N MET A 79 9.14 3.06 14.90
CA MET A 79 9.75 4.13 15.70
C MET A 79 10.98 3.68 16.50
N GLN A 80 11.24 2.38 16.57
CA GLN A 80 12.45 1.81 17.18
C GLN A 80 13.53 1.48 16.13
N LYS A 81 13.29 1.79 14.86
CA LYS A 81 14.13 1.41 13.73
C LYS A 81 14.62 2.62 12.93
N ASP A 82 15.69 3.24 13.38
CA ASP A 82 16.20 4.50 12.85
C ASP A 82 16.44 4.50 11.33
N LEU A 83 16.97 3.40 10.78
CA LEU A 83 17.23 3.28 9.35
C LEU A 83 15.93 3.28 8.53
N GLU A 84 14.90 2.56 9.00
CA GLU A 84 13.59 2.52 8.33
C GLU A 84 12.92 3.90 8.37
N GLN A 85 12.99 4.59 9.51
CA GLN A 85 12.47 5.96 9.64
C GLN A 85 13.14 6.93 8.66
N LYS A 86 14.49 6.89 8.61
CA LYS A 86 15.26 7.72 7.68
C LYS A 86 14.89 7.44 6.23
N ASN A 87 14.76 6.17 5.85
CA ASN A 87 14.42 5.78 4.49
C ASN A 87 13.05 6.31 4.07
N ILE A 88 12.04 6.25 4.95
CA ILE A 88 10.70 6.78 4.63
C ILE A 88 10.73 8.29 4.48
N LEU A 89 11.43 9.01 5.36
CA LEU A 89 11.55 10.46 5.27
C LEU A 89 12.27 10.90 3.99
N GLU A 90 13.32 10.19 3.57
CA GLU A 90 14.00 10.44 2.29
C GLU A 90 13.09 10.15 1.09
N GLN A 91 12.32 9.06 1.12
CA GLN A 91 11.33 8.77 0.08
C GLN A 91 10.26 9.86 0.00
N LEU A 92 9.79 10.35 1.15
CA LEU A 92 8.79 11.42 1.21
C LEU A 92 9.36 12.70 0.58
N LYS A 93 10.58 13.09 0.94
CA LYS A 93 11.27 14.23 0.35
C LYS A 93 11.40 14.09 -1.17
N ARG A 94 11.83 12.92 -1.64
CA ARG A 94 11.97 12.63 -3.07
C ARG A 94 10.63 12.70 -3.81
N SER A 95 9.55 12.23 -3.19
CA SER A 95 8.20 12.36 -3.77
C SER A 95 7.80 13.82 -3.95
N ILE A 96 8.07 14.69 -2.96
CA ILE A 96 7.80 16.13 -3.09
C ILE A 96 8.62 16.76 -4.22
N GLU A 97 9.89 16.37 -4.38
CA GLU A 97 10.74 16.86 -5.49
C GLU A 97 10.17 16.47 -6.87
N LEU A 98 9.72 15.21 -7.00
CA LEU A 98 9.22 14.65 -8.25
C LEU A 98 7.82 15.18 -8.61
N TYR A 99 6.87 15.08 -7.68
CA TYR A 99 5.45 15.28 -7.93
C TYR A 99 4.92 16.63 -7.41
N GLY A 100 5.75 17.39 -6.71
CA GLY A 100 5.42 18.69 -6.16
C GLY A 100 4.88 18.63 -4.74
N GLU A 101 4.66 19.81 -4.17
CA GLU A 101 4.12 19.95 -2.81
C GLU A 101 2.70 19.37 -2.74
N VAL A 102 2.36 18.70 -1.65
CA VAL A 102 0.97 18.28 -1.38
C VAL A 102 0.15 19.52 -1.05
N LYS A 103 -0.98 19.71 -1.73
CA LYS A 103 -1.92 20.81 -1.49
C LYS A 103 -3.11 20.39 -0.66
N ASP A 104 -3.60 19.17 -0.91
CA ASP A 104 -4.75 18.60 -0.21
C ASP A 104 -4.76 17.07 -0.41
N TYR A 105 -5.79 16.39 0.07
CA TYR A 105 -5.94 14.95 -0.06
C TYR A 105 -7.42 14.53 -0.11
N GLU A 106 -7.66 13.37 -0.72
CA GLU A 106 -8.99 12.78 -0.84
C GLU A 106 -8.96 11.30 -0.44
N ILE A 107 -9.87 10.89 0.44
CA ILE A 107 -10.00 9.47 0.77
C ILE A 107 -10.66 8.74 -0.41
N ALA A 108 -9.91 7.85 -1.04
CA ALA A 108 -10.39 7.12 -2.22
C ALA A 108 -11.13 5.83 -1.85
N SER A 109 -10.63 5.08 -0.86
CA SER A 109 -11.31 3.87 -0.41
C SER A 109 -10.89 3.43 0.98
N TYR A 110 -11.76 2.61 1.60
CA TYR A 110 -11.56 2.01 2.91
C TYR A 110 -11.94 0.53 2.87
N ALA A 111 -11.07 -0.32 3.39
CA ALA A 111 -11.27 -1.76 3.49
C ALA A 111 -10.94 -2.27 4.89
N VAL A 112 -11.65 -3.31 5.32
CA VAL A 112 -11.45 -3.94 6.63
C VAL A 112 -11.28 -5.44 6.45
N VAL A 113 -10.27 -6.00 7.11
CA VAL A 113 -10.02 -7.44 7.19
C VAL A 113 -10.14 -7.88 8.65
N GLY A 114 -11.14 -8.69 8.95
CA GLY A 114 -11.44 -9.08 10.33
C GLY A 114 -11.91 -7.89 11.17
N LYS A 115 -11.54 -7.86 12.46
CA LYS A 115 -11.96 -6.81 13.41
C LYS A 115 -10.90 -5.73 13.66
N SER A 116 -9.64 -6.00 13.29
CA SER A 116 -8.50 -5.22 13.76
C SER A 116 -7.59 -4.71 12.64
N TYR A 117 -7.81 -5.12 11.39
CA TYR A 117 -6.94 -4.76 10.28
C TYR A 117 -7.69 -3.89 9.28
N HIS A 118 -7.19 -2.69 9.04
CA HIS A 118 -7.87 -1.68 8.25
C HIS A 118 -6.91 -1.12 7.22
N ARG A 119 -7.37 -0.96 5.98
CA ARG A 119 -6.60 -0.32 4.91
C ARG A 119 -7.37 0.87 4.38
N ILE A 120 -6.68 1.97 4.19
CA ILE A 120 -7.21 3.17 3.56
C ILE A 120 -6.29 3.57 2.42
N TYR A 121 -6.90 3.84 1.27
CA TYR A 121 -6.25 4.47 0.13
C TYR A 121 -6.66 5.93 0.08
N VAL A 122 -5.66 6.80 -0.07
CA VAL A 122 -5.81 8.25 -0.14
C VAL A 122 -5.13 8.74 -1.42
N ILE A 123 -5.76 9.67 -2.11
CA ILE A 123 -5.15 10.42 -3.21
C ILE A 123 -4.55 11.68 -2.61
N GLY A 124 -3.23 11.82 -2.70
CA GLY A 124 -2.53 13.06 -2.39
C GLY A 124 -2.58 14.00 -3.59
N LEU A 125 -3.18 15.18 -3.43
CA LEU A 125 -3.30 16.18 -4.47
C LEU A 125 -2.03 17.04 -4.49
N GLN A 126 -1.01 16.58 -5.22
CA GLN A 126 0.24 17.33 -5.39
C GLN A 126 0.20 18.28 -6.60
N GLU A 127 1.05 19.30 -6.57
CA GLU A 127 1.09 20.36 -7.59
C GLU A 127 1.26 19.86 -9.03
N LYS A 128 2.05 18.80 -9.26
CA LYS A 128 2.35 18.32 -10.62
C LYS A 128 1.49 17.12 -11.01
N TYR A 129 1.40 16.13 -10.13
CA TYR A 129 0.67 14.87 -10.38
C TYR A 129 0.09 14.32 -9.09
N PRO A 130 -1.13 13.74 -9.09
CA PRO A 130 -1.66 13.09 -7.90
C PRO A 130 -0.84 11.84 -7.58
N THR A 131 -0.75 11.51 -6.28
CA THR A 131 -0.11 10.28 -5.82
C THR A 131 -1.08 9.42 -5.02
N ARG A 132 -0.87 8.12 -5.07
CA ARG A 132 -1.57 7.16 -4.24
C ARG A 132 -0.82 6.98 -2.92
N TRP A 133 -1.56 7.00 -1.82
CA TRP A 133 -1.05 6.71 -0.48
C TRP A 133 -1.85 5.55 0.09
N GLU A 134 -1.15 4.54 0.58
CA GLU A 134 -1.71 3.38 1.25
C GLU A 134 -1.29 3.39 2.71
N PHE A 135 -2.27 3.36 3.60
CA PHE A 135 -2.05 3.21 5.02
C PHE A 135 -2.75 1.94 5.49
N THR A 136 -2.00 1.04 6.11
CA THR A 136 -2.57 -0.15 6.73
C THR A 136 -2.42 -0.09 8.23
N PHE A 137 -3.55 0.07 8.92
CA PHE A 137 -3.66 0.15 10.36
C PHE A 137 -3.94 -1.22 10.97
N TYR A 138 -3.37 -1.43 12.16
CA TYR A 138 -3.62 -2.61 12.98
C TYR A 138 -3.96 -2.19 14.40
N ASN A 139 -5.12 -2.63 14.89
CA ASN A 139 -5.47 -2.56 16.31
C ASN A 139 -4.73 -3.68 17.05
N SER A 140 -3.48 -3.39 17.44
CA SER A 140 -2.64 -4.29 18.20
C SER A 140 -3.21 -4.55 19.60
N PRO A 141 -3.25 -5.81 20.07
CA PRO A 141 -3.68 -6.13 21.42
C PRO A 141 -2.88 -5.43 22.52
N THR A 142 -1.63 -5.06 22.25
CA THR A 142 -0.71 -4.50 23.24
C THR A 142 -0.32 -3.04 22.96
N LEU A 143 -0.33 -2.61 21.70
CA LEU A 143 0.13 -1.27 21.29
C LEU A 143 -1.01 -0.34 20.89
N GLY A 144 -2.25 -0.83 20.83
CA GLY A 144 -3.39 -0.10 20.29
C GLY A 144 -3.28 0.10 18.78
N LEU A 145 -3.86 1.18 18.27
CA LEU A 145 -3.89 1.49 16.84
C LEU A 145 -2.50 1.91 16.34
N ILE A 146 -1.86 1.06 15.53
CA ILE A 146 -0.55 1.30 14.92
C ILE A 146 -0.61 1.25 13.39
N ILE A 147 0.39 1.84 12.73
CA ILE A 147 0.64 1.62 11.30
C ILE A 147 1.48 0.35 11.14
N SER A 148 0.96 -0.61 10.39
CA SER A 148 1.64 -1.87 10.06
C SER A 148 2.27 -1.85 8.67
N ASN A 149 1.73 -1.06 7.75
CA ASN A 149 2.29 -0.82 6.42
C ASN A 149 1.96 0.61 5.97
N PHE A 150 2.91 1.22 5.27
CA PHE A 150 2.78 2.54 4.68
C PHE A 150 3.52 2.56 3.35
N ARG A 151 2.83 3.02 2.31
CA ARG A 151 3.38 3.13 0.95
C ARG A 151 2.77 4.34 0.25
N PHE A 152 3.53 4.95 -0.64
CA PHE A 152 3.01 5.91 -1.60
C PHE A 152 3.73 5.78 -2.94
N ASP A 153 3.00 6.01 -4.03
CA ASP A 153 3.49 5.91 -5.41
C ASP A 153 2.65 6.75 -6.37
N ASP A 154 3.05 6.80 -7.63
CA ASP A 154 2.38 7.48 -8.75
C ASP A 154 1.36 6.59 -9.46
N MET A 155 1.00 5.43 -8.89
CA MET A 155 0.08 4.48 -9.51
C MET A 155 -1.39 4.76 -9.13
N THR A 156 -1.84 6.00 -9.26
CA THR A 156 -3.25 6.37 -9.02
C THR A 156 -4.21 5.66 -9.97
N GLU A 157 -3.79 5.37 -11.20
CA GLU A 157 -4.57 4.60 -12.19
C GLU A 157 -4.95 3.20 -11.66
N ALA A 158 -4.07 2.56 -10.88
CA ALA A 158 -4.34 1.25 -10.31
C ALA A 158 -5.40 1.26 -9.19
N MET A 159 -6.04 2.41 -8.92
CA MET A 159 -7.22 2.51 -8.06
C MET A 159 -8.54 2.28 -8.81
N PHE A 160 -8.52 2.26 -10.15
CA PHE A 160 -9.71 2.00 -10.97
C PHE A 160 -9.94 0.51 -11.29
N ASP A 161 -8.95 -0.34 -11.02
CA ASP A 161 -8.96 -1.80 -11.26
C ASP A 161 -9.57 -2.59 -10.08
#